data_AF-A0A2S8RWJ2-F1
#
_entry.id   AF-A0A2S8RWJ2-F1
#
_cell.length_a   1.000
_cell.length_b   1.000
_cell.length_c   1.000
_cell.angle_alpha   90.00
_cell.angle_beta   90.00
_cell.angle_gamma   90.00
#
_symmetry.space_group_name_H-M   'P 1'
#
loop_
_entity.id
_entity.type
_entity.pdbx_description
1 polymer ?
#
loop_
_entity_poly.entity_id
_entity_poly.type
_entity_poly.pdbx_seq_one_letter_code
_entity_poly.pdbx_strand_id
1 'polypeptide(L)'
;MTQAYPLQWPHGRPRTKARGSSSFKVTPRRAFDELMDELVRFGAGNPVVSTNAPLRKDGTPYADALDDPLDDPGVAVYFTRKKRLVCLSCDTYSLPFENIMAIGLSIKALRDMDRWGAGQVLDQAFEGFTALPPPGAMSDAPLRSWWMVLGVQDDATEKAIREAYKYACREAGGATVELNAARDAGLAARAGQS
;
A
#
# COMPACT_ATOMS: atom_id res chain seq x y z
N MET A 1 -5.20 -6.38 0.26
CA MET A 1 -4.26 -5.53 1.05
C MET A 1 -3.29 -4.76 0.13
N THR A 2 -3.08 -3.44 0.33
CA THR A 2 -2.08 -2.65 -0.44
C THR A 2 -0.71 -2.72 0.26
N GLN A 3 0.37 -2.95 -0.50
CA GLN A 3 1.73 -3.04 0.03
C GLN A 3 2.54 -1.75 -0.23
N ALA A 4 3.47 -1.43 0.68
CA ALA A 4 4.38 -0.29 0.52
C ALA A 4 5.50 -0.55 -0.52
N TYR A 5 5.81 -1.82 -0.78
CA TYR A 5 6.76 -2.27 -1.80
C TYR A 5 6.36 -3.67 -2.29
N PRO A 6 6.50 -3.99 -3.59
CA PRO A 6 6.84 -3.07 -4.69
C PRO A 6 5.69 -2.10 -4.99
N LEU A 7 5.93 -1.10 -5.86
CA LEU A 7 4.93 -0.10 -6.24
C LEU A 7 3.63 -0.76 -6.74
N GLN A 8 2.53 -0.45 -6.07
CA GLN A 8 1.17 -0.80 -6.46
C GLN A 8 0.56 0.40 -7.18
N TRP A 9 0.57 0.39 -8.52
CA TRP A 9 -0.04 1.48 -9.29
C TRP A 9 -1.57 1.28 -9.42
N PRO A 10 -2.40 2.33 -9.27
CA PRO A 10 -3.85 2.19 -9.39
C PRO A 10 -4.28 1.72 -10.78
N HIS A 11 -5.23 0.78 -10.81
CA HIS A 11 -5.74 0.21 -12.06
C HIS A 11 -6.39 1.28 -12.95
N GLY A 12 -6.17 1.18 -14.26
CA GLY A 12 -6.74 2.11 -15.25
C GLY A 12 -6.14 3.51 -15.25
N ARG A 13 -5.18 3.82 -14.35
CA ARG A 13 -4.48 5.10 -14.35
C ARG A 13 -3.30 5.04 -15.32
N PRO A 14 -3.26 5.88 -16.37
CA PRO A 14 -2.15 5.87 -17.32
C PRO A 14 -0.84 6.28 -16.63
N ARG A 15 0.27 5.71 -17.09
CA ARG A 15 1.63 6.12 -16.70
C ARG A 15 2.07 7.35 -17.50
N THR A 16 2.91 8.17 -16.90
CA THR A 16 3.54 9.30 -17.58
C THR A 16 4.53 8.80 -18.63
N LYS A 17 4.42 9.30 -19.88
CA LYS A 17 5.27 8.87 -21.01
C LYS A 17 6.69 9.46 -20.96
N ALA A 18 6.80 10.71 -20.50
CA ALA A 18 8.07 11.43 -20.39
C ALA A 18 8.09 12.18 -19.07
N ARG A 19 9.08 11.91 -18.23
CA ARG A 19 9.21 12.50 -16.89
C ARG A 19 10.00 13.80 -16.96
N GLY A 20 9.62 14.77 -16.13
CA GLY A 20 10.31 16.04 -15.99
C GLY A 20 11.06 16.16 -14.67
N SER A 21 11.85 17.22 -14.52
CA SER A 21 12.34 17.66 -13.21
C SER A 21 11.30 18.54 -12.52
N SER A 22 11.28 18.53 -11.18
CA SER A 22 10.48 19.47 -10.42
C SER A 22 11.25 20.75 -10.10
N SER A 23 10.53 21.79 -9.69
CA SER A 23 11.11 23.01 -9.10
C SER A 23 11.10 22.99 -7.57
N PHE A 24 10.72 21.86 -6.94
CA PHE A 24 10.57 21.77 -5.50
C PHE A 24 11.92 21.99 -4.80
N LYS A 25 11.89 22.77 -3.72
CA LYS A 25 13.07 23.08 -2.89
C LYS A 25 12.91 22.44 -1.52
N VAL A 26 12.85 21.12 -1.50
CA VAL A 26 12.66 20.30 -0.28
C VAL A 26 13.59 19.10 -0.30
N THR A 27 13.97 18.61 0.88
CA THR A 27 14.72 17.36 1.01
C THR A 27 13.76 16.16 0.95
N PRO A 28 14.23 14.96 0.59
CA PRO A 28 13.38 13.76 0.55
C PRO A 28 12.69 13.47 1.88
N ARG A 29 13.43 13.62 2.99
CA ARG A 29 12.90 13.46 4.34
C ARG A 29 11.75 14.43 4.60
N ARG A 30 11.95 15.71 4.28
CA ARG A 30 10.94 16.75 4.48
C ARG A 30 9.71 16.53 3.61
N ALA A 31 9.88 16.13 2.35
CA ALA A 31 8.76 15.79 1.47
C ALA A 31 7.90 14.66 2.04
N PHE A 32 8.54 13.61 2.58
CA PHE A 32 7.83 12.50 3.22
C PHE A 32 7.13 12.94 4.52
N ASP A 33 7.81 13.66 5.40
CA ASP A 33 7.22 14.15 6.65
C ASP A 33 6.02 15.09 6.38
N GLU A 34 6.14 16.01 5.42
CA GLU A 34 5.04 16.91 5.02
C GLU A 34 3.85 16.13 4.43
N LEU A 35 4.09 15.08 3.64
CA LEU A 35 3.03 14.18 3.17
C LEU A 35 2.30 13.52 4.34
N MET A 36 3.03 12.94 5.30
CA MET A 36 2.45 12.24 6.44
C MET A 36 1.66 13.19 7.35
N ASP A 37 2.19 14.39 7.61
CA ASP A 37 1.50 15.43 8.38
C ASP A 37 0.20 15.86 7.69
N GLU A 38 0.22 16.06 6.38
CA GLU A 38 -0.98 16.44 5.63
C GLU A 38 -2.01 15.30 5.56
N LEU A 39 -1.59 14.04 5.48
CA LEU A 39 -2.49 12.88 5.61
C LEU A 39 -3.19 12.86 6.99
N VAL A 40 -2.44 13.11 8.07
CA VAL A 40 -3.01 13.19 9.43
C VAL A 40 -4.00 14.35 9.54
N ARG A 41 -3.64 15.55 9.08
CA ARG A 41 -4.51 16.74 9.11
C ARG A 41 -5.73 16.58 8.21
N PHE A 42 -5.59 15.86 7.11
CA PHE A 42 -6.69 15.49 6.23
C PHE A 42 -7.54 14.36 6.82
N GLY A 43 -7.16 13.79 7.97
CA GLY A 43 -7.86 12.70 8.65
C GLY A 43 -7.95 11.44 7.78
N ALA A 44 -6.85 11.10 7.12
CA ALA A 44 -6.64 9.84 6.44
C ALA A 44 -6.39 8.72 7.47
N GLY A 45 -7.06 7.58 7.31
CA GLY A 45 -6.83 6.37 8.10
C GLY A 45 -6.03 5.34 7.31
N ASN A 46 -5.15 4.60 7.99
CA ASN A 46 -4.33 3.53 7.41
C ASN A 46 -3.57 3.94 6.13
N PRO A 47 -2.79 5.04 6.13
CA PRO A 47 -2.05 5.44 4.94
C PRO A 47 -0.95 4.42 4.59
N VAL A 48 -0.81 4.13 3.31
CA VAL A 48 0.25 3.30 2.73
C VAL A 48 0.87 4.08 1.58
N VAL A 49 2.16 4.38 1.69
CA VAL A 49 2.97 4.96 0.61
C VAL A 49 3.62 3.81 -0.14
N SER A 50 3.14 3.55 -1.36
CA SER A 50 3.63 2.48 -2.23
C SER A 50 4.63 3.03 -3.25
N THR A 51 5.83 2.45 -3.30
CA THR A 51 6.93 2.86 -4.17
C THR A 51 7.93 1.71 -4.38
N ASN A 52 8.84 1.85 -5.35
CA ASN A 52 9.94 0.93 -5.56
C ASN A 52 11.21 1.30 -4.77
N ALA A 53 11.16 2.35 -3.95
CA ALA A 53 12.25 2.66 -3.04
C ALA A 53 12.38 1.58 -1.94
N PRO A 54 13.60 1.13 -1.60
CA PRO A 54 13.87 0.27 -0.46
C PRO A 54 13.23 0.78 0.83
N LEU A 55 12.65 -0.15 1.61
CA LEU A 55 11.95 0.15 2.85
C LEU A 55 12.78 -0.19 4.09
N ARG A 56 12.56 0.55 5.16
CA ARG A 56 13.00 0.26 6.53
C ARG A 56 12.14 -0.85 7.14
N LYS A 57 12.59 -1.36 8.30
CA LYS A 57 11.85 -2.38 9.07
C LYS A 57 10.45 -1.94 9.50
N ASP A 58 10.20 -0.63 9.59
CA ASP A 58 8.92 -0.03 9.94
C ASP A 58 8.00 0.21 8.72
N GLY A 59 8.44 -0.17 7.51
CA GLY A 59 7.69 0.01 6.27
C GLY A 59 7.83 1.40 5.63
N THR A 60 8.62 2.31 6.20
CA THR A 60 8.89 3.62 5.60
C THR A 60 10.05 3.56 4.60
N PRO A 61 10.00 4.27 3.45
CA PRO A 61 11.13 4.31 2.52
C PRO A 61 12.39 4.94 3.12
N TYR A 62 13.57 4.48 2.72
CA TYR A 62 14.82 5.18 3.03
C TYR A 62 14.85 6.53 2.31
N ALA A 63 15.13 7.62 3.05
CA ALA A 63 15.18 8.97 2.50
C ALA A 63 16.19 9.11 1.34
N ASP A 64 17.37 8.51 1.49
CA ASP A 64 18.42 8.55 0.47
C ASP A 64 17.96 7.86 -0.82
N ALA A 65 17.26 6.73 -0.68
CA ALA A 65 16.74 5.99 -1.83
C ALA A 65 15.53 6.66 -2.51
N LEU A 66 14.94 7.68 -1.89
CA LEU A 66 13.94 8.53 -2.54
C LEU A 66 14.58 9.63 -3.40
N ASP A 67 15.87 9.91 -3.20
CA ASP A 67 16.68 10.86 -3.98
C ASP A 67 17.45 10.17 -5.13
N ASP A 68 17.52 8.83 -5.09
CA ASP A 68 18.13 8.04 -6.15
C ASP A 68 17.20 7.85 -7.35
N PRO A 69 17.73 7.92 -8.59
CA PRO A 69 16.97 7.54 -9.78
C PRO A 69 16.56 6.06 -9.74
N LEU A 70 15.26 5.79 -9.84
CA LEU A 70 14.69 4.44 -9.97
C LEU A 70 14.15 4.23 -11.39
N ASP A 71 14.18 2.99 -11.89
CA ASP A 71 13.58 2.63 -13.19
C ASP A 71 12.11 3.07 -13.28
N ASP A 72 11.37 2.84 -12.19
CA ASP A 72 10.04 3.39 -11.96
C ASP A 72 10.00 4.20 -10.64
N PRO A 73 10.07 5.54 -10.71
CA PRO A 73 10.00 6.46 -9.58
C PRO A 73 8.56 6.81 -9.17
N GLY A 74 7.56 6.11 -9.74
CA GLY A 74 6.16 6.34 -9.43
C GLY A 74 5.87 6.11 -7.95
N VAL A 75 4.91 6.88 -7.44
CA VAL A 75 4.44 6.80 -6.06
C VAL A 75 2.92 6.74 -6.07
N ALA A 76 2.36 5.84 -5.26
CA ALA A 76 0.92 5.74 -5.04
C ALA A 76 0.65 5.72 -3.54
N VAL A 77 -0.17 6.67 -3.07
CA VAL A 77 -0.56 6.80 -1.67
C VAL A 77 -2.00 6.35 -1.51
N TYR A 78 -2.19 5.24 -0.81
CA TYR A 78 -3.49 4.66 -0.51
C TYR A 78 -3.87 4.98 0.93
N PHE A 79 -5.13 5.35 1.15
CA PHE A 79 -5.63 5.61 2.50
C PHE A 79 -7.15 5.49 2.55
N THR A 80 -7.70 5.46 3.76
CA THR A 80 -9.14 5.52 3.99
C THR A 80 -9.56 6.92 4.41
N ARG A 81 -10.69 7.41 3.90
CA ARG A 81 -11.29 8.68 4.30
C ARG A 81 -12.80 8.53 4.28
N LYS A 82 -13.48 8.88 5.38
CA LYS A 82 -14.95 8.74 5.51
C LYS A 82 -15.47 7.36 5.03
N LYS A 83 -14.80 6.27 5.43
CA LYS A 83 -15.08 4.87 5.03
C LYS A 83 -14.85 4.52 3.55
N ARG A 84 -14.27 5.41 2.76
CA ARG A 84 -13.91 5.18 1.36
C ARG A 84 -12.41 4.94 1.21
N LEU A 85 -12.03 4.04 0.30
CA LEU A 85 -10.64 3.84 -0.10
C LEU A 85 -10.28 4.86 -1.19
N VAL A 86 -9.21 5.61 -0.96
CA VAL A 86 -8.72 6.65 -1.87
C VAL A 86 -7.29 6.32 -2.25
N CYS A 87 -6.94 6.58 -3.51
CA CYS A 87 -5.56 6.51 -3.99
C CYS A 87 -5.22 7.79 -4.76
N LEU A 88 -4.09 8.41 -4.38
CA LEU A 88 -3.45 9.46 -5.17
C LEU A 88 -2.11 8.93 -5.67
N SER A 89 -1.88 9.00 -6.99
CA SER A 89 -0.64 8.55 -7.60
C SER A 89 -0.02 9.61 -8.50
N CYS A 90 1.31 9.64 -8.51
CA CYS A 90 2.12 10.57 -9.29
C CYS A 90 3.38 9.85 -9.78
N ASP A 91 3.69 10.00 -11.07
CA ASP A 91 4.91 9.53 -11.71
C ASP A 91 5.44 10.54 -12.73
N THR A 92 5.09 11.81 -12.53
CA THR A 92 5.43 12.93 -13.42
C THR A 92 6.90 13.28 -13.35
N TYR A 93 7.51 13.13 -12.17
CA TYR A 93 8.87 13.52 -11.89
C TYR A 93 9.83 12.32 -11.86
N SER A 94 11.09 12.61 -12.16
CA SER A 94 12.14 11.59 -12.26
C SER A 94 12.55 11.00 -10.91
N LEU A 95 12.37 11.74 -9.81
CA LEU A 95 12.74 11.26 -8.47
C LEU A 95 11.50 10.93 -7.62
N PRO A 96 11.52 9.82 -6.85
CA PRO A 96 10.39 9.44 -5.99
C PRO A 96 9.97 10.53 -5.01
N PHE A 97 10.92 11.26 -4.41
CA PHE A 97 10.57 12.29 -3.43
C PHE A 97 9.82 13.48 -4.04
N GLU A 98 10.08 13.81 -5.31
CA GLU A 98 9.37 14.87 -6.03
C GLU A 98 7.91 14.47 -6.27
N ASN A 99 7.68 13.20 -6.62
CA ASN A 99 6.33 12.63 -6.75
C ASN A 99 5.60 12.58 -5.39
N ILE A 100 6.31 12.24 -4.30
CA ILE A 100 5.78 12.33 -2.92
C ILE A 100 5.35 13.75 -2.59
N MET A 101 6.21 14.74 -2.87
CA MET A 101 5.92 16.15 -2.60
C MET A 101 4.68 16.62 -3.37
N ALA A 102 4.56 16.25 -4.65
CA ALA A 102 3.41 16.59 -5.47
C ALA A 102 2.10 16.00 -4.90
N ILE A 103 2.13 14.76 -4.39
CA ILE A 103 0.99 14.13 -3.72
C ILE A 103 0.66 14.86 -2.41
N GLY A 104 1.67 15.20 -1.60
CA GLY A 104 1.48 15.96 -0.36
C GLY A 104 0.81 17.31 -0.59
N LEU A 105 1.27 18.08 -1.56
CA LEU A 105 0.65 19.35 -1.96
C LEU A 105 -0.78 19.17 -2.49
N SER A 106 -1.04 18.07 -3.19
CA SER A 106 -2.39 17.74 -3.65
C SER A 106 -3.32 17.48 -2.47
N ILE A 107 -2.89 16.68 -1.49
CA ILE A 107 -3.69 16.41 -0.26
C ILE A 107 -3.94 17.70 0.51
N LYS A 108 -2.92 18.56 0.66
CA LYS A 108 -3.07 19.88 1.28
C LYS A 108 -4.16 20.71 0.56
N ALA A 109 -4.14 20.75 -0.76
CA ALA A 109 -5.14 21.48 -1.54
C ALA A 109 -6.55 20.91 -1.33
N LEU A 110 -6.72 19.58 -1.34
CA LEU A 110 -8.01 18.92 -1.05
C LEU A 110 -8.49 19.24 0.37
N ARG A 111 -7.58 19.25 1.36
CA ARG A 111 -7.89 19.66 2.73
C ARG A 111 -8.34 21.12 2.83
N ASP A 112 -7.65 22.02 2.13
CA ASP A 112 -8.00 23.44 2.12
C ASP A 112 -9.37 23.66 1.45
N MET A 113 -9.69 22.93 0.37
CA MET A 113 -11.03 22.93 -0.25
C MET A 113 -12.14 22.46 0.72
N ASP A 114 -11.91 21.35 1.44
CA ASP A 114 -12.84 20.83 2.44
C ASP A 114 -13.10 21.88 3.53
N ARG A 115 -12.02 22.52 4.01
CA ARG A 115 -12.07 23.58 5.03
C ARG A 115 -12.81 24.84 4.56
N TRP A 116 -12.72 25.21 3.29
CA TRP A 116 -13.41 26.39 2.74
C TRP A 116 -14.90 26.14 2.44
N GLY A 117 -15.41 24.94 2.70
CA GLY A 117 -16.82 24.59 2.51
C GLY A 117 -17.14 23.91 1.18
N ALA A 118 -16.12 23.54 0.39
CA ALA A 118 -16.29 22.79 -0.85
C ALA A 118 -16.20 21.26 -0.64
N GLY A 119 -16.33 20.78 0.59
CA GLY A 119 -16.20 19.36 0.96
C GLY A 119 -17.17 18.43 0.22
N GLN A 120 -18.37 18.90 -0.13
CA GLN A 120 -19.33 18.11 -0.91
C GLN A 120 -18.85 17.86 -2.34
N VAL A 121 -18.24 18.85 -2.98
CA VAL A 121 -17.65 18.72 -4.32
C VAL A 121 -16.49 17.72 -4.29
N LEU A 122 -15.69 17.78 -3.23
CA LEU A 122 -14.60 16.84 -2.99
C LEU A 122 -15.11 15.41 -2.79
N ASP A 123 -16.13 15.21 -1.95
CA ASP A 123 -16.73 13.91 -1.69
C ASP A 123 -17.35 13.32 -2.98
N GLN A 124 -17.98 14.14 -3.83
CA GLN A 124 -18.51 13.71 -5.13
C GLN A 124 -17.39 13.36 -6.12
N ALA A 125 -16.31 14.14 -6.16
CA ALA A 125 -15.14 13.83 -6.98
C ALA A 125 -14.51 12.49 -6.57
N PHE A 126 -14.49 12.16 -5.26
CA PHE A 126 -14.00 10.88 -4.77
C PHE A 126 -14.85 9.67 -5.18
N GLU A 127 -16.12 9.83 -5.52
CA GLU A 127 -16.93 8.74 -6.08
C GLU A 127 -16.35 8.28 -7.43
N GLY A 128 -15.89 9.22 -8.25
CA GLY A 128 -15.17 8.95 -9.50
C GLY A 128 -13.73 8.44 -9.31
N PHE A 129 -13.14 8.63 -8.12
CA PHE A 129 -11.80 8.14 -7.76
C PHE A 129 -11.82 6.84 -6.95
N THR A 130 -12.97 6.19 -6.79
CA THR A 130 -13.06 4.90 -6.10
C THR A 130 -12.06 3.93 -6.73
N ALA A 131 -10.98 3.67 -6.00
CA ALA A 131 -9.91 2.81 -6.49
C ALA A 131 -10.48 1.40 -6.63
N LEU A 132 -10.53 0.88 -7.86
CA LEU A 132 -10.63 -0.55 -8.04
C LEU A 132 -9.42 -1.18 -7.35
N PRO A 133 -9.60 -2.25 -6.56
CA PRO A 133 -8.49 -2.92 -5.92
C PRO A 133 -7.41 -3.24 -6.97
N PRO A 134 -6.11 -2.95 -6.71
CA PRO A 134 -5.03 -3.34 -7.62
C PRO A 134 -5.08 -4.85 -7.92
N PRO A 135 -4.47 -5.34 -9.01
CA PRO A 135 -4.41 -6.78 -9.29
C PRO A 135 -3.87 -7.53 -8.06
N GLY A 136 -4.68 -8.40 -7.46
CA GLY A 136 -4.37 -9.08 -6.18
C GLY A 136 -5.07 -8.51 -4.95
N ALA A 137 -5.79 -7.39 -5.03
CA ALA A 137 -6.60 -6.84 -3.95
C ALA A 137 -8.07 -7.33 -3.94
N MET A 138 -8.40 -8.34 -4.77
CA MET A 138 -9.29 -9.42 -4.34
C MET A 138 -8.50 -10.47 -3.53
N SER A 139 -7.88 -10.01 -2.44
CA SER A 139 -7.43 -10.86 -1.34
C SER A 139 -7.45 -9.98 -0.08
N ASP A 140 -8.70 -9.79 0.37
CA ASP A 140 -9.11 -9.53 1.75
C ASP A 140 -8.72 -8.14 2.35
N ALA A 141 -9.46 -7.58 3.32
CA ALA A 141 -9.57 -8.11 4.67
C ALA A 141 -8.15 -8.44 5.23
N PRO A 142 -7.94 -8.71 6.54
CA PRO A 142 -6.62 -9.20 6.95
C PRO A 142 -6.23 -10.33 5.99
N LEU A 143 -5.00 -10.31 5.43
CA LEU A 143 -4.41 -11.44 4.68
C LEU A 143 -5.00 -12.69 5.30
N ARG A 144 -5.83 -13.47 4.58
CA ARG A 144 -6.52 -14.62 5.17
C ARG A 144 -5.51 -15.33 6.01
N SER A 145 -5.70 -15.21 7.32
CA SER A 145 -4.67 -15.62 8.23
C SER A 145 -4.34 -17.07 7.94
N TRP A 146 -3.09 -17.52 8.08
CA TRP A 146 -2.68 -18.86 7.64
C TRP A 146 -3.63 -19.96 8.12
N TRP A 147 -4.27 -19.78 9.28
CA TRP A 147 -5.28 -20.65 9.84
C TRP A 147 -6.60 -20.69 9.03
N MET A 148 -7.05 -19.60 8.42
CA MET A 148 -8.19 -19.58 7.50
C MET A 148 -7.88 -20.26 6.16
N VAL A 149 -6.66 -20.09 5.62
CA VAL A 149 -6.25 -20.75 4.37
C VAL A 149 -6.15 -22.26 4.56
N LEU A 150 -5.69 -22.70 5.73
CA LEU A 150 -5.57 -24.12 6.07
C LEU A 150 -6.85 -24.71 6.71
N GLY A 151 -7.87 -23.89 7.02
CA GLY A 151 -9.11 -24.35 7.66
C GLY A 151 -8.94 -24.83 9.11
N VAL A 152 -8.00 -24.23 9.84
CA VAL A 152 -7.69 -24.53 11.25
C VAL A 152 -7.88 -23.30 12.15
N GLN A 153 -7.75 -23.47 13.46
CA GLN A 153 -7.74 -22.38 14.43
C GLN A 153 -6.38 -21.66 14.46
N ASP A 154 -6.34 -20.42 14.93
CA ASP A 154 -5.14 -19.56 14.97
C ASP A 154 -4.11 -19.97 16.04
N ASP A 155 -4.53 -20.82 16.97
CA ASP A 155 -3.70 -21.49 17.97
C ASP A 155 -3.26 -22.90 17.55
N ALA A 156 -3.57 -23.33 16.32
CA ALA A 156 -3.29 -24.68 15.85
C ALA A 156 -1.80 -25.06 16.01
N THR A 157 -1.58 -26.27 16.51
CA THR A 157 -0.23 -26.83 16.68
C THR A 157 0.46 -27.04 15.33
N GLU A 158 1.80 -27.05 15.33
CA GLU A 158 2.59 -27.36 14.12
C GLU A 158 2.14 -28.66 13.43
N LYS A 159 1.77 -29.68 14.23
CA LYS A 159 1.24 -30.94 13.71
C LYS A 159 -0.08 -30.72 12.94
N ALA A 160 -1.02 -29.98 13.51
CA ALA A 160 -2.31 -29.69 12.89
C ALA A 160 -2.16 -28.84 11.61
N ILE A 161 -1.21 -27.90 11.59
CA ILE A 161 -0.87 -27.08 10.41
C ILE A 161 -0.39 -27.96 9.25
N ARG A 162 0.52 -28.90 9.53
CA ARG A 162 1.08 -29.81 8.51
C ARG A 162 0.04 -30.80 7.99
N GLU A 163 -0.86 -31.28 8.84
CA GLU A 163 -1.96 -32.18 8.45
C GLU A 163 -2.99 -31.44 7.57
N ALA A 164 -3.39 -30.24 7.98
CA ALA A 164 -4.32 -29.40 7.22
C ALA A 164 -3.77 -28.99 5.85
N TYR A 165 -2.47 -28.65 5.76
CA TYR A 165 -1.79 -28.38 4.49
C TYR A 165 -1.85 -29.56 3.52
N LYS A 166 -1.62 -30.78 4.00
CA LYS A 166 -1.69 -31.99 3.16
C LYS A 166 -3.10 -32.24 2.64
N TYR A 167 -4.10 -32.06 3.51
CA TYR A 167 -5.50 -32.20 3.13
C TYR A 167 -5.90 -31.16 2.07
N ALA A 168 -5.55 -29.89 2.29
CA ALA A 168 -5.84 -28.80 1.36
C ALA A 168 -5.15 -28.98 -0.01
N CYS A 169 -3.90 -29.47 -0.03
CA CYS A 169 -3.22 -29.80 -1.30
C CYS A 169 -3.90 -30.94 -2.05
N ARG A 170 -4.46 -31.93 -1.35
CA ARG A 170 -5.18 -33.04 -1.98
C ARG A 170 -6.47 -32.57 -2.63
N GLU A 171 -7.25 -31.74 -1.93
CA GLU A 171 -8.48 -31.14 -2.47
C GLU A 171 -8.20 -30.21 -3.65
N ALA A 172 -7.09 -29.45 -3.60
CA ALA A 172 -6.68 -28.56 -4.67
C ALA A 172 -5.99 -29.26 -5.86
N GLY A 173 -5.81 -30.58 -5.82
CA GLY A 173 -5.11 -31.34 -6.87
C GLY A 173 -3.59 -31.10 -6.92
N GLY A 174 -3.00 -30.49 -5.89
CA GLY A 174 -1.58 -30.20 -5.77
C GLY A 174 -1.26 -29.07 -4.80
N ALA A 175 0.04 -28.86 -4.57
CA ALA A 175 0.51 -27.72 -3.79
C ALA A 175 0.43 -26.43 -4.62
N THR A 176 -0.14 -25.37 -4.05
CA THR A 176 -0.22 -24.05 -4.66
C THR A 176 0.71 -23.07 -3.95
N VAL A 177 0.99 -21.92 -4.58
CA VAL A 177 1.81 -20.85 -3.98
C VAL A 177 1.17 -20.36 -2.66
N GLU A 178 -0.16 -20.24 -2.64
CA GLU A 178 -0.93 -19.80 -1.48
C GLU A 178 -0.87 -20.81 -0.31
N LEU A 179 -1.01 -22.11 -0.59
CA LEU A 179 -0.93 -23.16 0.44
C LEU A 179 0.48 -23.27 1.04
N ASN A 180 1.52 -23.10 0.22
CA ASN A 180 2.90 -23.08 0.70
C ASN A 180 3.14 -21.88 1.61
N ALA A 181 2.72 -20.69 1.19
CA ALA A 181 2.84 -19.46 1.98
C ALA A 181 2.08 -19.56 3.31
N ALA A 182 0.88 -20.15 3.33
CA ALA A 182 0.11 -20.36 4.56
C ALA A 182 0.79 -21.35 5.50
N ARG A 183 1.31 -22.47 4.99
CA ARG A 183 2.08 -23.43 5.80
C ARG A 183 3.29 -22.76 6.44
N ASP A 184 4.08 -22.03 5.67
CA ASP A 184 5.32 -21.43 6.14
C ASP A 184 5.05 -20.32 7.17
N ALA A 185 4.01 -19.51 6.95
CA ALA A 185 3.55 -18.51 7.91
C ALA A 185 3.05 -19.15 9.23
N GLY A 186 2.30 -20.26 9.16
CA GLY A 186 1.83 -20.97 10.35
C GLY A 186 2.97 -21.61 11.16
N LEU A 187 3.94 -22.21 10.48
CA LEU A 187 5.13 -22.78 11.13
C LEU A 187 6.00 -21.70 11.78
N ALA A 188 6.22 -20.58 11.09
CA ALA A 188 6.94 -19.43 11.66
C ALA A 188 6.24 -18.87 12.90
N ALA A 189 4.89 -18.81 12.90
CA ALA A 189 4.11 -18.34 14.03
C ALA A 189 4.20 -19.25 15.28
N ARG A 190 4.50 -20.54 15.13
CA ARG A 190 4.71 -21.47 16.25
C ARG A 190 6.18 -21.54 16.70
N ALA A 191 7.12 -21.37 15.78
CA ALA A 191 8.55 -21.30 16.10
C ALA A 191 8.91 -20.08 16.97
N GLY A 192 8.16 -18.97 16.86
CA GLY A 192 8.36 -17.77 17.67
C GLY A 192 7.72 -17.79 19.07
N GLN A 193 7.14 -18.91 19.51
CA GLN A 193 6.44 -19.06 20.79
C GLN A 193 7.10 -20.10 21.73
N SER A 194 8.26 -20.65 21.36
CA SER A 194 9.06 -21.57 22.20
C SER A 194 10.18 -20.84 22.95
#